data_AF-A0A3N4K145-F1
#
_entry.id   AF-A0A3N4K145-F1
#
_cell.length_a   1.000
_cell.length_b   1.000
_cell.length_c   1.000
_cell.angle_alpha   90.00
_cell.angle_beta   90.00
_cell.angle_gamma   90.00
#
_symmetry.space_group_name_H-M   'P 1'
#
loop_
_entity.id
_entity.type
_entity.pdbx_description
1 polymer ?
#
loop_
_entity_poly.entity_id
_entity_poly.type
_entity_poly.pdbx_seq_one_letter_code
_entity_poly.pdbx_strand_id
1 'polypeptide(L)' 'VYGQESIYNGWKRKYYLKYQTIIALDGIIAHLYELIEGCIYDSAVYRESSILEILDLYAYLPNGSPLQVYRDPVYGISEY' A
#
# COMPACT_ATOMS: atom_id res chain seq x y z
N VAL A 1 -21.05 14.73 -1.14
CA VAL A 1 -20.49 15.51 -0.01
C VAL A 1 -20.09 14.50 1.03
N TYR A 2 -18.79 14.24 1.17
CA TYR A 2 -18.29 13.31 2.19
C TYR A 2 -18.31 14.05 3.53
N GLY A 3 -19.09 13.55 4.48
CA GLY A 3 -19.25 14.12 5.81
C GLY A 3 -18.11 13.71 6.74
N GLN A 4 -18.11 14.26 7.95
CA GLN A 4 -17.12 13.95 8.98
C GLN A 4 -17.09 12.44 9.34
N GLU A 5 -18.20 11.73 9.13
CA GLU A 5 -18.32 10.29 9.32
C GLU A 5 -17.41 9.45 8.42
N SER A 6 -17.10 9.91 7.20
CA SER A 6 -16.33 9.10 6.25
C SER A 6 -14.85 9.01 6.61
N ILE A 7 -14.34 10.02 7.34
CA ILE A 7 -12.98 10.06 7.88
C ILE A 7 -12.88 9.51 9.31
N TYR A 8 -14.00 9.18 9.96
CA TYR A 8 -14.02 8.66 11.33
C TYR A 8 -13.84 7.15 11.41
N ASN A 9 -12.65 6.70 11.77
CA ASN A 9 -12.48 5.27 11.99
C ASN A 9 -13.09 4.84 13.33
N GLY A 10 -14.15 4.03 13.28
CA GLY A 10 -14.80 3.46 14.46
C GLY A 10 -13.89 2.59 15.32
N TRP A 11 -12.90 1.90 14.73
CA TRP A 11 -11.99 1.03 15.49
C TRP A 11 -10.97 1.81 16.31
N LYS A 12 -10.32 2.81 15.71
CA LYS A 12 -9.36 3.69 16.41
C LYS A 12 -10.03 4.84 17.18
N ARG A 13 -11.32 5.06 16.96
CA ARG A 13 -12.13 6.16 17.53
C ARG A 13 -11.54 7.54 17.27
N LYS A 14 -10.99 7.75 16.06
CA LYS A 14 -10.34 8.99 15.64
C LYS A 14 -10.64 9.29 14.19
N TYR A 15 -10.73 10.57 13.87
CA TYR A 15 -10.77 11.06 12.50
C TYR A 15 -9.34 11.06 11.94
N TYR A 16 -9.10 10.37 10.84
CA TYR A 16 -7.83 10.45 10.15
C TYR A 16 -7.97 10.08 8.67
N LEU A 17 -6.96 10.48 7.92
CA LEU A 17 -6.78 10.14 6.52
C LEU A 17 -5.58 9.22 6.41
N LYS A 18 -5.66 8.24 5.50
CA LYS A 18 -4.56 7.31 5.23
C LYS A 18 -3.87 7.71 3.94
N TYR A 19 -2.57 7.48 3.93
CA TYR A 19 -1.74 7.46 2.74
C TYR A 19 -0.97 6.15 2.76
N GLN A 20 -0.76 5.56 1.60
CA GLN A 20 0.09 4.38 1.46
C GLN A 20 1.29 4.74 0.61
N THR A 21 2.49 4.40 1.10
CA THR A 21 3.72 4.64 0.36
C THR A 21 4.67 3.45 0.45
N ILE A 22 5.44 3.25 -0.62
CA ILE A 22 6.57 2.33 -0.64
C ILE A 22 7.82 3.16 -0.92
N ILE A 23 8.80 2.98 -0.05
CA ILE A 23 10.08 3.67 -0.11
C ILE A 23 11.14 2.63 -0.47
N ALA A 24 11.91 2.91 -1.52
CA ALA A 24 13.03 2.10 -1.94
C ALA A 24 14.19 2.20 -0.91
N LEU A 25 15.16 1.29 -1.02
CA LEU A 25 16.27 1.20 -0.06
C LEU A 25 17.16 2.46 -0.03
N ASP A 26 17.16 3.24 -1.11
CA ASP A 26 17.87 4.52 -1.24
C ASP A 26 17.07 5.72 -0.70
N GLY A 27 15.86 5.50 -0.19
CA GLY A 27 14.98 6.53 0.35
C GLY A 27 14.09 7.20 -0.69
N ILE A 28 14.12 6.77 -1.97
CA ILE A 28 13.24 7.30 -2.99
C ILE A 28 11.83 6.74 -2.78
N ILE A 29 10.82 7.61 -2.87
CA ILE A 29 9.41 7.20 -2.87
C ILE A 29 9.14 6.51 -4.21
N ALA A 30 9.07 5.18 -4.20
CA ALA A 30 8.78 4.38 -5.38
C ALA A 30 7.29 4.37 -5.72
N HIS A 31 6.44 4.52 -4.70
CA HIS A 31 4.99 4.59 -4.88
C HIS A 31 4.34 5.44 -3.79
N LEU A 32 3.37 6.25 -4.18
CA LEU A 32 2.50 7.00 -3.28
C LEU A 32 1.07 6.87 -3.79
N TYR A 33 0.23 6.20 -3.00
CA TYR A 33 -1.21 6.10 -3.26
C TYR A 33 -1.93 7.16 -2.44
N GLU A 34 -3.00 7.70 -3.05
CA GLU A 34 -3.66 8.96 -2.68
C GLU A 34 -4.24 9.00 -1.26
N LEU A 35 -4.92 10.11 -0.96
CA LEU A 35 -5.63 10.33 0.28
C LEU A 35 -6.85 9.40 0.38
N ILE A 36 -6.84 8.51 1.38
CA ILE A 36 -7.92 7.54 1.57
C ILE A 36 -8.63 7.79 2.90
N GLU A 37 -9.92 7.53 2.90
CA GLU A 37 -10.76 7.55 4.09
C GLU A 37 -10.23 6.61 5.17
N GLY A 38 -10.18 7.09 6.41
CA GLY A 38 -9.58 6.36 7.53
C GLY A 38 -10.26 5.04 7.90
N CYS A 39 -11.50 4.85 7.44
CA CYS A 39 -12.34 3.68 7.70
C CYS A 39 -11.99 2.44 6.87
N ILE A 40 -11.21 2.61 5.79
CA ILE A 40 -10.86 1.51 4.88
C ILE A 40 -9.70 0.69 5.49
N TYR A 41 -9.76 -0.64 5.38
CA TYR A 41 -8.68 -1.53 5.84
C TYR A 41 -7.40 -1.36 5.02
N ASP A 42 -6.25 -1.51 5.65
CA ASP A 42 -4.95 -1.33 4.97
C ASP A 42 -4.77 -2.31 3.80
N SER A 43 -5.34 -3.52 3.88
CA SER A 43 -5.35 -4.49 2.78
C SER A 43 -6.23 -4.08 1.59
N ALA A 44 -7.35 -3.39 1.86
CA ALA A 44 -8.20 -2.85 0.81
C ALA A 44 -7.50 -1.68 0.11
N VAL A 45 -6.88 -0.79 0.89
CA VAL A 45 -5.99 0.27 0.39
C VAL A 45 -4.89 -0.31 -0.50
N TYR A 46 -4.20 -1.36 -0.02
CA TYR A 46 -3.16 -2.04 -0.78
C TYR A 46 -3.66 -2.57 -2.13
N ARG A 47 -4.83 -3.20 -2.15
CA ARG A 47 -5.43 -3.76 -3.36
C ARG A 47 -5.93 -2.68 -4.33
N GLU A 48 -6.53 -1.60 -3.83
CA GLU A 48 -7.01 -0.49 -4.67
C GLU A 48 -5.86 0.34 -5.25
N SER A 49 -4.70 0.32 -4.59
CA SER A 49 -3.53 1.10 -5.00
C SER A 49 -2.84 0.62 -6.27
N SER A 50 -3.31 -0.48 -6.88
CA SER A 50 -2.68 -1.09 -8.07
C SER A 50 -1.20 -1.44 -7.90
N ILE A 51 -0.70 -1.44 -6.67
CA ILE A 51 0.71 -1.67 -6.40
C ILE A 51 1.17 -3.07 -6.80
N LEU A 52 0.29 -4.07 -6.68
CA LEU A 52 0.60 -5.44 -7.08
C LEU A 52 0.92 -5.52 -8.57
N GLU A 53 0.16 -4.82 -9.42
CA GLU A 53 0.44 -4.79 -10.86
C GLU A 53 1.77 -4.09 -11.16
N ILE A 54 2.10 -3.02 -10.43
CA ILE A 54 3.38 -2.31 -10.60
C ILE A 54 4.55 -3.22 -10.18
N LEU A 55 4.42 -3.93 -9.06
CA LEU A 55 5.44 -4.86 -8.59
C LEU A 55 5.62 -6.03 -9.58
N ASP A 56 4.54 -6.58 -10.12
CA ASP A 56 4.58 -7.66 -11.12
C ASP A 56 5.19 -7.23 -12.47
N LEU A 57 5.26 -5.93 -12.75
CA LEU A 57 5.92 -5.43 -13.96
C LEU A 57 7.41 -5.10 -13.74
N TYR A 58 7.78 -4.61 -12.55
CA TYR A 58 9.09 -3.98 -12.36
C TYR A 58 9.93 -4.56 -11.21
N ALA A 59 9.33 -5.30 -10.27
CA ALA A 59 10.00 -5.71 -9.04
C ALA A 59 10.68 -7.08 -9.18
N TYR A 60 11.60 -7.21 -10.13
CA TYR A 60 12.42 -8.42 -10.32
C TYR A 60 13.90 -8.11 -10.28
N LEU A 61 14.66 -9.06 -9.73
CA LEU A 61 16.11 -9.08 -9.84
C LEU A 61 16.55 -9.41 -11.28
N PRO A 62 17.79 -9.10 -11.67
CA PRO A 62 18.32 -9.44 -13.00
C PRO A 62 18.28 -10.94 -13.33
N ASN A 63 18.20 -11.80 -12.32
CA ASN A 63 18.06 -13.26 -12.47
C ASN A 63 16.59 -13.71 -12.59
N GLY A 64 15.63 -12.79 -12.65
CA GLY A 64 14.20 -13.06 -12.74
C GLY A 64 13.52 -13.44 -11.42
N SER A 65 14.22 -13.37 -10.28
CA SER A 65 13.59 -13.61 -8.97
C SER A 65 12.79 -12.40 -8.50
N PRO A 66 11.58 -12.59 -7.92
CA PRO A 66 10.77 -11.48 -7.45
C PRO A 66 11.41 -10.77 -6.25
N LEU A 67 11.33 -9.44 -6.23
CA LEU A 67 11.67 -8.62 -5.08
C LEU A 67 10.49 -8.59 -4.09
N GLN A 68 10.81 -8.52 -2.81
CA GLN A 68 9.81 -8.52 -1.74
C GLN A 68 9.78 -7.15 -1.04
N VAL A 69 8.59 -6.57 -0.90
CA VAL A 69 8.40 -5.31 -0.18
C VAL A 69 8.60 -5.57 1.33
N TYR A 70 9.50 -4.82 1.95
CA TYR A 70 9.86 -4.93 3.38
C TYR A 70 10.24 -6.34 3.88
N ARG A 71 10.59 -7.28 2.97
CA ARG A 71 10.78 -8.72 3.27
C ARG A 71 9.56 -9.39 3.91
N ASP A 72 8.37 -8.87 3.65
CA ASP A 72 7.11 -9.43 4.13
C ASP A 72 6.35 -10.07 2.95
N PRO A 73 6.02 -11.37 3.01
CA PRO A 73 5.31 -12.05 1.94
C PRO A 73 3.92 -11.47 1.66
N VAL A 74 3.28 -10.84 2.66
CA VAL A 74 1.93 -10.26 2.50
C VAL A 74 1.92 -9.07 1.51
N TYR A 75 3.07 -8.42 1.31
CA TYR A 75 3.22 -7.27 0.41
C TYR A 75 4.06 -7.59 -0.84
N GLY A 76 4.30 -8.87 -1.14
CA GLY A 76 5.09 -9.30 -2.29
C GLY A 76 4.26 -9.92 -3.41
N ILE A 77 4.91 -10.15 -4.55
CA ILE A 77 4.40 -10.95 -5.69
C ILE A 77 4.69 -12.46 -5.53
N SER A 78 5.10 -12.89 -4.33
CA SER A 78 5.53 -14.27 -4.05
C SER A 78 4.36 -15.13 -3.55
N GLU A 79 4.22 -16.36 -4.05
CA GLU A 79 3.21 -17.35 -3.62
C GLU A 79 3.62 -18.21 -2.40
N TYR A 80 4.56 -17.75 -1.57
CA TYR A 80 5.05 -18.51 -0.41
C TYR A 80 4.49 -17.99 0.90
#